data_AF-A0A9Q0G632-F1
#
_entry.id   AF-A0A9Q0G632-F1
#
_cell.length_a   1.000
_cell.length_b   1.000
_cell.length_c   1.000
_cell.angle_alpha   90.00
_cell.angle_beta   90.00
_cell.angle_gamma   90.00
#
_symmetry.space_group_name_H-M   'P 1'
#
loop_
_entity.id
_entity.type
_entity.pdbx_description
1 polymer ?
#
loop_
_entity_poly.entity_id
_entity_poly.type
_entity_poly.pdbx_seq_one_letter_code
_entity_poly.pdbx_strand_id
1 'polypeptide(L)' 'MHETTATALAYGIYKTDLPENDQLNVAFVDVGHASMQVCIAGFKKGQLKILSHS' A
#
# COMPACT_ATOMS: atom_id res chain seq x y z
N MET A 1 0.05 1.08 -11.48
CA MET A 1 -1.09 0.94 -10.53
C MET A 1 -1.37 -0.51 -10.15
N HIS A 2 -1.55 -1.44 -11.08
CA HIS A 2 -1.96 -2.81 -10.73
C HIS A 2 -0.95 -3.56 -9.84
N GLU A 3 0.35 -3.49 -10.16
CA GLU A 3 1.41 -4.16 -9.38
C GLU A 3 1.50 -3.60 -7.95
N THR A 4 1.68 -2.28 -7.82
CA THR A 4 1.77 -1.62 -6.51
C THR A 4 0.51 -1.76 -5.65
N THR A 5 -0.68 -1.83 -6.26
CA THR A 5 -1.94 -2.07 -5.53
C THR A 5 -2.04 -3.52 -5.05
N ALA A 6 -1.60 -4.51 -5.84
CA ALA A 6 -1.55 -5.90 -5.41
C ALA A 6 -0.59 -6.09 -4.22
N THR A 7 0.58 -5.45 -4.27
CA THR A 7 1.54 -5.42 -3.16
C THR A 7 0.95 -4.76 -1.92
N ALA A 8 0.27 -3.62 -2.07
CA ALA A 8 -0.40 -2.95 -0.96
C ALA A 8 -1.50 -3.82 -0.33
N LEU A 9 -2.30 -4.50 -1.15
CA LEU A 9 -3.33 -5.42 -0.64
C LEU A 9 -2.72 -6.59 0.14
N ALA A 10 -1.68 -7.22 -0.39
CA ALA A 10 -0.98 -8.30 0.30
C ALA A 10 -0.41 -7.84 1.65
N TYR A 11 0.23 -6.66 1.68
CA TYR A 11 0.69 -6.05 2.93
C TYR A 11 -0.46 -5.88 3.93
N GLY A 12 -1.60 -5.33 3.50
CA GLY A 12 -2.77 -5.14 4.36
C GLY A 12 -3.38 -6.43 4.91
N ILE A 13 -3.34 -7.53 4.15
CA ILE A 13 -3.85 -8.84 4.58
C ILE A 13 -2.94 -9.47 5.64
N TYR A 14 -1.61 -9.40 5.44
CA TYR A 14 -0.65 -10.06 6.32
C TYR A 14 -0.23 -9.22 7.54
N LYS A 15 -0.39 -7.90 7.49
CA LYS A 15 -0.06 -7.01 8.60
C LYS A 15 -1.14 -7.08 9.68
N THR A 16 -0.80 -7.66 10.83
CA THR A 16 -1.76 -8.00 11.91
C THR A 16 -2.02 -6.86 12.91
N ASP A 17 -1.16 -5.85 12.92
CA ASP A 17 -1.14 -4.73 13.86
C ASP A 17 -1.60 -3.40 13.23
N LEU A 18 -2.46 -3.46 12.20
CA LEU A 18 -3.02 -2.26 11.59
C LEU A 18 -3.94 -1.51 12.59
N PRO A 19 -3.88 -0.16 12.62
CA PRO A 19 -4.72 0.65 13.48
C PRO A 19 -6.20 0.56 13.12
N GLU A 20 -7.08 0.63 14.12
CA GLU A 20 -8.54 0.60 13.91
C GLU A 20 -9.12 1.98 13.58
N ASN A 21 -8.66 3.02 14.28
CA ASN A 21 -9.25 4.37 14.20
C ASN A 21 -8.46 5.31 13.28
N ASP A 22 -7.13 5.31 13.43
CA ASP A 22 -6.24 6.19 12.69
C ASP A 22 -5.79 5.56 11.36
N GLN A 23 -5.50 6.40 10.36
CA GLN A 23 -4.97 5.94 9.09
C GLN A 23 -3.45 5.79 9.18
N LEU A 24 -2.94 4.61 8.87
CA LEU A 24 -1.51 4.39 8.64
C LEU A 24 -1.20 4.60 7.16
N ASN A 25 -0.40 5.61 6.85
CA ASN A 25 0.09 5.83 5.49
C ASN A 25 1.36 5.03 5.25
N VAL A 26 1.39 4.27 4.17
CA VAL A 26 2.53 3.45 3.75
C VAL A 26 2.87 3.79 2.31
N ALA A 27 4.15 4.03 2.04
CA ALA A 27 4.67 4.17 0.70
C ALA A 27 5.23 2.83 0.23
N PHE A 28 4.74 2.35 -0.92
CA PHE A 28 5.32 1.24 -1.65
C PHE A 28 6.18 1.81 -2.77
N VAL A 29 7.44 1.43 -2.78
CA VAL A 29 8.42 1.83 -3.78
C VAL A 29 8.90 0.56 -4.45
N ASP A 30 8.50 0.37 -5.70
CA ASP A 30 8.91 -0.76 -6.52
C ASP A 30 9.96 -0.28 -7.52
N VAL A 31 11.15 -0.89 -7.49
CA VAL A 31 12.26 -0.58 -8.38
C VAL A 31 12.62 -1.85 -9.14
N GLY A 32 12.16 -1.91 -10.38
CA GLY A 32 12.41 -3.02 -11.28
C GLY A 32 13.62 -2.78 -12.18
N HIS A 33 13.77 -3.66 -13.16
CA HIS A 33 14.87 -3.61 -14.12
C HIS A 33 14.84 -2.37 -15.03
N ALA A 34 13.66 -1.91 -15.44
CA ALA A 34 13.49 -0.84 -16.43
C ALA A 34 12.56 0.31 -15.97
N SER A 35 11.97 0.21 -14.79
CA SER A 35 11.00 1.18 -14.28
C SER A 35 11.02 1.23 -12.77
N MET A 36 10.58 2.39 -12.25
CA MET A 36 10.30 2.61 -10.85
C MET A 36 8.86 3.08 -10.73
N GLN A 37 8.11 2.49 -9.81
CA GLN A 37 6.74 2.87 -9.50
C GLN A 37 6.64 3.21 -8.01
N VAL A 38 5.79 4.17 -7.69
CA VAL A 38 5.52 4.56 -6.30
C VAL A 38 4.02 4.60 -6.06
N CYS A 39 3.59 4.07 -4.93
CA CYS A 39 2.20 4.09 -4.50
C CYS A 39 2.11 4.47 -3.03
N ILE A 40 1.26 5.44 -2.71
CA ILE A 40 0.93 5.80 -1.33
C ILE A 40 -0.43 5.20 -0.99
N ALA A 41 -0.47 4.35 0.03
CA ALA A 41 -1.66 3.68 0.51
C ALA A 41 -1.97 4.08 1.95
N GLY A 42 -3.24 4.33 2.23
CA GLY A 42 -3.76 4.47 3.59
C GLY A 42 -4.38 3.14 4.05
N PHE A 43 -3.93 2.64 5.19
CA PHE A 43 -4.45 1.44 5.82
C PHE A 43 -5.20 1.75 7.11
N LYS A 44 -6.27 0.99 7.33
CA LYS A 44 -6.91 0.73 8.63
C LYS A 44 -7.20 -0.76 8.72
N LYS A 45 -7.49 -1.30 9.90
CA LYS A 45 -7.86 -2.71 10.05
C LYS A 45 -9.03 -3.06 9.12
N GLY A 46 -8.78 -3.98 8.17
CA GLY A 46 -9.75 -4.43 7.17
C GLY A 46 -10.01 -3.46 6.01
N GLN A 47 -9.27 -2.35 5.89
CA GLN A 47 -9.47 -1.35 4.84
C GLN A 47 -8.15 -0.91 4.20
N LEU A 48 -8.20 -0.73 2.88
CA LEU A 48 -7.11 -0.20 2.06
C LEU A 48 -7.67 0.90 1.15
N LYS A 49 -7.00 2.04 1.11
CA LYS A 49 -7.26 3.12 0.15
C LYS A 49 -5.97 3.53 -0.54
N ILE A 50 -5.95 3.49 -1.88
CA ILE A 50 -4.85 4.09 -2.66
C ILE A 50 -5.06 5.61 -2.68
N LEU A 51 -4.06 6.35 -2.21
CA LEU A 51 -4.11 7.82 -2.08
C LEU A 51 -3.46 8.50 -3.28
N SER A 52 -2.35 7.94 -3.79
CA SER A 52 -1.63 8.44 -4.95
C SER A 52 -0.79 7.32 -5.55
N HIS A 53 -0.51 7.40 -6.85
CA HIS A 53 0.43 6.52 -7.53
C HIS A 53 1.11 7.25 -8.69
N SER A 54 2.33 6.84 -9.03
CA SER A 54 3.06 7.25 -10.21
C SER A 54 3.90 6.10 -10.78
#